data_AF-G4CK06-F1
#
_entry.id   AF-G4CK06-F1
#
_cell.length_a   1.000
_cell.length_b   1.000
_cell.length_c   1.000
_cell.angle_alpha   90.00
_cell.angle_beta   90.00
_cell.angle_gamma   90.00
#
_symmetry.space_group_name_H-M   'P 1'
#
loop_
_entity.id
_entity.type
_entity.pdbx_description
1 polymer ?
#
loop_
_entity_poly.entity_id
_entity_poly.type
_entity_poly.pdbx_seq_one_letter_code
_entity_poly.pdbx_strand_id
1 'polypeptide(L)'
;MTTRLNRLLFAAALVFCFQVASALDFGRMRPDEVAVYVQDVDNGEVLLAHRADVGMNPASTMKLVTAFAAFRALGSDFRWQTEWRSSAPIGNGALHGDLYWVGSGNPVFDQPDLIAMQQQLAAQGIASLNGKVVLDRSVWRGHGSADGFEHDADQAFSTPPDPHMVAYKVLWATAEQDADGRPAFQLDPPLPGIRTDTLQVAWTGGRCGKLANHVSAAWENQSLVFKGRLRGAENVHQSV
;
A
#
# COMPACT_ATOMS: atom_id res chain seq x y z
N MET A 1 69.41 5.22 40.99
CA MET A 1 68.18 4.59 41.52
C MET A 1 66.93 5.34 41.01
N THR A 2 66.87 5.63 39.71
CA THR A 2 65.86 6.55 39.12
C THR A 2 65.35 6.06 37.76
N THR A 3 65.78 4.90 37.29
CA THR A 3 65.40 4.29 36.00
C THR A 3 64.23 3.32 36.08
N ARG A 4 63.67 3.06 37.27
CA ARG A 4 62.50 2.16 37.46
C ARG A 4 61.15 2.86 37.53
N LEU A 5 61.10 4.17 37.73
CA LEU A 5 59.83 4.89 37.91
C LEU A 5 59.17 5.30 36.58
N ASN A 6 59.94 5.42 35.49
CA ASN A 6 59.42 5.81 34.16
C ASN A 6 58.81 4.65 33.35
N ARG A 7 58.91 3.40 33.83
CA ARG A 7 58.30 2.23 33.17
C ARG A 7 56.87 1.93 33.64
N LEU A 8 56.45 2.48 34.78
CA LEU A 8 55.10 2.27 35.33
C LEU A 8 54.08 3.27 34.77
N LEU A 9 54.50 4.43 34.28
CA LEU A 9 53.59 5.40 33.64
C LEU A 9 53.27 5.07 32.17
N PHE A 10 54.09 4.26 31.49
CA PHE A 10 53.78 3.79 30.13
C PHE A 10 52.84 2.58 30.07
N ALA A 11 52.65 1.87 31.18
CA ALA A 11 51.73 0.73 31.25
C ALA A 11 50.27 1.14 31.51
N ALA A 12 50.03 2.34 32.04
CA ALA A 12 48.67 2.84 32.31
C ALA A 12 48.02 3.53 31.10
N ALA A 13 48.81 3.97 30.10
CA ALA A 13 48.30 4.65 28.91
C ALA A 13 47.83 3.69 27.78
N LEU A 14 48.15 2.39 27.89
CA LEU A 14 47.72 1.37 26.91
C LEU A 14 46.40 0.68 27.28
N VAL A 15 45.85 0.95 28.48
CA VAL A 15 44.62 0.30 28.96
C VAL A 15 43.36 1.17 28.71
N PHE A 16 43.53 2.46 28.36
CA PHE A 16 42.40 3.34 28.04
C PHE A 16 42.02 3.40 26.55
N CYS A 17 42.63 2.56 25.72
CA CYS A 17 42.23 2.36 24.32
C CYS A 17 41.51 1.03 24.10
N PHE A 18 40.98 0.41 25.17
CA PHE A 18 39.81 -0.44 25.03
C PHE A 18 38.62 0.48 24.74
N GLN A 19 38.59 1.02 23.51
CA GLN A 19 37.32 1.09 22.79
C GLN A 19 36.75 -0.30 22.97
N VAL A 20 35.64 -0.41 23.69
CA VAL A 20 34.88 -1.64 23.75
C VAL A 20 34.42 -1.84 22.31
N ALA A 21 35.25 -2.49 21.51
CA ALA A 21 34.79 -3.26 20.37
C ALA A 21 33.99 -4.38 21.00
N SER A 22 32.79 -4.04 21.48
CA SER A 22 31.70 -4.97 21.56
C SER A 22 31.62 -5.50 20.15
N ALA A 23 32.20 -6.67 19.92
CA ALA A 23 31.98 -7.39 18.69
C ALA A 23 30.46 -7.52 18.63
N LEU A 24 29.85 -6.73 17.74
CA LEU A 24 28.43 -6.78 17.49
C LEU A 24 28.09 -8.25 17.25
N ASP A 25 27.31 -8.83 18.15
CA ASP A 25 26.84 -10.18 17.97
C ASP A 25 25.72 -10.13 16.93
N PHE A 26 26.10 -10.36 15.68
CA PHE A 26 25.16 -10.46 14.56
C PHE A 26 24.46 -11.82 14.51
N GLY A 27 24.68 -12.68 15.50
CA GLY A 27 24.12 -14.03 15.57
C GLY A 27 24.58 -14.87 14.39
N ARG A 28 23.63 -15.17 13.48
CA ARG A 28 23.88 -16.00 12.28
C ARG A 28 24.24 -15.18 11.04
N MET A 29 24.15 -13.85 11.09
CA MET A 29 24.45 -12.99 9.94
C MET A 29 25.94 -12.73 9.85
N ARG A 30 26.48 -12.68 8.63
CA ARG A 30 27.88 -12.30 8.45
C ARG A 30 28.01 -10.79 8.68
N PRO A 31 29.10 -10.30 9.29
CA PRO A 31 29.30 -8.87 9.51
C PRO A 31 29.23 -8.02 8.23
N ASP A 32 29.51 -8.59 7.06
CA ASP A 32 29.42 -7.91 5.77
C ASP A 32 28.00 -7.83 5.18
N GLU A 33 27.02 -8.53 5.76
CA GLU A 33 25.61 -8.50 5.34
C GLU A 33 24.78 -7.49 6.14
N VAL A 34 25.35 -6.85 7.17
CA VAL A 34 24.64 -5.97 8.08
C VAL A 34 25.31 -4.59 8.12
N ALA A 35 24.51 -3.54 8.10
CA ALA A 35 24.92 -2.18 8.43
C ALA A 35 24.14 -1.70 9.65
N VAL A 36 24.82 -1.05 10.60
CA VAL A 36 24.22 -0.53 11.84
C VAL A 36 24.72 0.87 12.10
N TYR A 37 23.82 1.76 12.47
CA TYR A 37 24.13 3.10 12.93
C TYR A 37 23.23 3.45 14.11
N VAL A 38 23.83 3.85 15.23
CA VAL A 38 23.14 4.26 16.45
C VAL A 38 23.74 5.59 16.88
N GLN A 39 22.86 6.58 17.03
CA GLN A 39 23.22 7.93 17.42
C GLN A 39 22.27 8.41 18.50
N ASP A 40 22.81 9.05 19.52
CA ASP A 40 22.04 9.81 20.49
C ASP A 40 21.39 11.02 19.78
N VAL A 41 20.06 11.15 19.92
CA VAL A 41 19.29 12.17 19.19
C VAL A 41 19.45 13.56 19.82
N ASP A 42 19.77 13.65 21.11
CA ASP A 42 19.82 14.91 21.84
C ASP A 42 21.18 15.61 21.66
N ASN A 43 22.27 14.85 21.73
CA ASN A 43 23.63 15.41 21.67
C ASN A 43 24.39 15.04 20.39
N GLY A 44 23.86 14.14 19.56
CA GLY A 44 24.44 13.73 18.29
C GLY A 44 25.60 12.74 18.39
N GLU A 45 25.91 12.21 19.58
CA GLU A 45 26.97 11.23 19.81
C GLU A 45 26.69 9.92 19.06
N VAL A 46 27.64 9.49 18.24
CA VAL A 46 27.56 8.19 17.57
C VAL A 46 27.99 7.10 18.55
N LEU A 47 27.01 6.35 19.04
CA LEU A 47 27.23 5.25 19.99
C LEU A 47 27.72 3.98 19.28
N LEU A 48 27.31 3.80 18.01
CA LEU A 48 27.70 2.65 17.20
C LEU A 48 27.64 2.98 15.72
N ALA A 49 28.70 2.62 14.98
CA ALA A 49 28.71 2.66 13.53
C ALA A 49 29.41 1.42 12.98
N HIS A 50 28.69 0.62 12.21
CA HIS A 50 29.21 -0.55 11.51
C HIS A 50 28.71 -0.52 10.06
N ARG A 51 29.63 -0.33 9.11
CA ARG A 51 29.31 -0.22 7.66
C ARG A 51 28.20 0.81 7.34
N ALA A 52 28.09 1.86 8.14
CA ALA A 52 26.97 2.81 8.08
C ALA A 52 26.82 3.51 6.73
N ASP A 53 27.92 3.71 6.00
CA ASP A 53 27.93 4.38 4.69
C ASP A 53 27.72 3.43 3.49
N VAL A 54 27.54 2.13 3.74
CA VAL A 54 27.33 1.14 2.67
C VAL A 54 25.86 1.14 2.25
N GLY A 55 25.61 1.26 0.94
CA GLY A 55 24.26 1.13 0.39
C GLY A 55 23.69 -0.27 0.63
N MET A 56 22.54 -0.33 1.31
CA MET A 56 21.78 -1.56 1.60
C MET A 56 20.39 -1.47 0.98
N ASN A 57 19.74 -2.61 0.74
CA ASN A 57 18.31 -2.61 0.40
C ASN A 57 17.50 -2.17 1.64
N PRO A 58 16.85 -1.00 1.61
CA PRO A 58 16.11 -0.49 2.75
C PRO A 58 14.78 -1.22 2.96
N ALA A 59 14.28 -1.94 1.94
CA ALA A 59 12.91 -2.44 1.89
C ALA A 59 11.92 -1.35 2.34
N SER A 60 11.00 -1.69 3.25
CA SER A 60 9.99 -0.75 3.74
C SER A 60 10.55 0.40 4.60
N THR A 61 11.82 0.38 5.01
CA THR A 61 12.41 1.54 5.71
C THR A 61 12.54 2.77 4.80
N MET A 62 12.55 2.58 3.47
CA MET A 62 12.47 3.66 2.48
C MET A 62 11.25 4.58 2.69
N LYS A 63 10.17 4.06 3.29
CA LYS A 63 8.97 4.86 3.63
C LYS A 63 9.30 6.06 4.53
N LEU A 64 10.34 5.99 5.37
CA LEU A 64 10.77 7.13 6.20
C LEU A 64 11.27 8.29 5.34
N VAL A 65 12.09 8.00 4.32
CA VAL A 65 12.61 9.01 3.39
C VAL A 65 11.46 9.60 2.56
N THR A 66 10.58 8.75 2.04
CA THR A 66 9.40 9.20 1.28
C THR A 66 8.47 10.07 2.12
N ALA A 67 8.19 9.68 3.37
CA ALA A 67 7.34 10.45 4.28
C ALA A 67 7.95 11.81 4.62
N PHE A 68 9.26 11.87 4.88
CA PHE A 68 9.96 13.12 5.13
C PHE A 68 9.92 14.05 3.90
N ALA A 69 10.18 13.51 2.70
CA ALA A 69 10.11 14.28 1.46
C ALA A 69 8.70 14.81 1.20
N ALA A 70 7.67 13.97 1.38
CA ALA A 70 6.26 14.37 1.22
C ALA A 70 5.87 15.46 2.22
N PHE A 71 6.23 15.31 3.50
CA PHE A 71 5.95 16.31 4.53
C PHE A 71 6.60 17.66 4.21
N ARG A 72 7.85 17.66 3.73
CA ARG A 72 8.56 18.89 3.35
C ARG A 72 7.98 19.55 2.10
N ALA A 73 7.51 18.77 1.13
CA ALA A 73 7.00 19.29 -0.13
C ALA A 73 5.54 19.77 -0.03
N LEU A 74 4.71 19.02 0.71
CA LEU A 74 3.27 19.24 0.78
C LEU A 74 2.83 20.01 2.03
N GLY A 75 3.61 19.92 3.11
CA GLY A 75 3.26 20.44 4.44
C GLY A 75 2.36 19.50 5.24
N SER A 76 2.26 19.75 6.55
CA SER A 76 1.41 18.97 7.48
C SER A 76 -0.08 19.07 7.18
N ASP A 77 -0.49 20.19 6.59
CA ASP A 77 -1.89 20.55 6.43
C ASP A 77 -2.40 20.21 5.03
N PHE A 78 -1.58 19.53 4.22
CA PHE A 78 -1.98 19.09 2.90
C PHE A 78 -3.24 18.22 2.96
N ARG A 79 -4.16 18.47 2.04
CA ARG A 79 -5.36 17.66 1.82
C ARG A 79 -5.47 17.38 0.33
N TRP A 80 -5.76 16.13 0.01
CA TRP A 80 -6.09 15.74 -1.35
C TRP A 80 -7.39 16.42 -1.78
N GLN A 81 -7.42 16.85 -3.04
CA GLN A 81 -8.57 17.52 -3.66
C GLN A 81 -9.20 16.56 -4.68
N THR A 82 -10.47 16.24 -4.50
CA THR A 82 -11.21 15.37 -5.43
C THR A 82 -12.52 16.08 -5.76
N GLU A 83 -12.75 16.38 -7.03
CA GLU A 83 -13.81 17.30 -7.44
C GLU A 83 -14.61 16.78 -8.62
N TRP A 84 -15.90 17.15 -8.64
CA TRP A 84 -16.70 17.15 -9.85
C TRP A 84 -16.51 18.48 -10.60
N ARG A 85 -16.28 18.43 -11.91
CA ARG A 85 -16.22 19.61 -12.77
C ARG A 85 -17.13 19.45 -13.97
N SER A 86 -17.77 20.54 -14.39
CA SER A 86 -18.46 20.64 -15.67
C SER A 86 -18.62 22.11 -16.03
N SER A 87 -18.61 22.42 -17.33
CA SER A 87 -19.01 23.73 -17.86
C SER A 87 -20.40 23.69 -18.49
N ALA A 88 -21.11 22.56 -18.38
CA ALA A 88 -22.41 22.37 -18.99
C ALA A 88 -23.52 23.07 -18.19
N PRO A 89 -24.56 23.58 -18.86
CA PRO A 89 -25.67 24.22 -18.16
C PRO A 89 -26.50 23.19 -17.39
N ILE A 90 -27.03 23.62 -16.25
CA ILE A 90 -28.02 22.87 -15.47
C ILE A 90 -29.41 23.42 -15.83
N GLY A 91 -30.33 22.53 -16.20
CA GLY A 91 -31.70 22.91 -16.55
C GLY A 91 -32.68 21.78 -16.26
N ASN A 92 -33.82 22.11 -15.64
CA ASN A 92 -34.87 21.14 -15.24
C ASN A 92 -34.33 19.98 -14.39
N GLY A 93 -33.36 20.25 -13.51
CA GLY A 93 -32.74 19.24 -12.66
C GLY A 93 -31.76 18.32 -13.38
N ALA A 94 -31.39 18.61 -14.63
CA ALA A 94 -30.42 17.84 -15.40
C ALA A 94 -29.19 18.67 -15.76
N LEU A 95 -27.99 18.06 -15.68
CA LEU A 95 -26.77 18.61 -16.27
C LEU A 95 -26.71 18.24 -17.75
N HIS A 96 -26.67 19.23 -18.65
CA HIS A 96 -26.71 19.01 -20.11
C HIS A 96 -25.30 18.95 -20.74
N GLY A 97 -24.53 17.97 -20.30
CA GLY A 97 -23.19 17.69 -20.81
C GLY A 97 -22.39 16.76 -19.91
N ASP A 98 -21.10 16.64 -20.18
CA ASP A 98 -20.22 15.72 -19.47
C ASP A 98 -19.88 16.24 -18.06
N LEU A 99 -19.75 15.30 -17.13
CA LEU A 99 -19.33 15.52 -15.76
C LEU A 99 -17.95 14.87 -15.56
N TYR A 100 -16.96 15.66 -15.17
CA TYR A 100 -15.59 15.21 -15.01
C TYR A 100 -15.30 14.94 -13.54
N TRP A 101 -14.83 13.74 -13.22
CA TRP A 101 -14.17 13.44 -11.95
C TRP A 101 -12.70 13.84 -12.08
N VAL A 102 -12.32 14.95 -11.45
CA VAL A 102 -10.92 15.36 -11.35
C VAL A 102 -10.34 14.80 -10.06
N GLY A 103 -9.53 13.75 -10.19
CA GLY A 103 -8.89 13.08 -9.06
C GLY A 103 -7.48 13.60 -8.80
N SER A 104 -7.10 13.73 -7.53
CA SER A 104 -5.72 14.05 -7.12
C SER A 104 -4.91 12.83 -6.69
N GLY A 105 -5.54 11.66 -6.56
CA GLY A 105 -4.93 10.42 -6.08
C GLY A 105 -4.94 10.25 -4.57
N ASN A 106 -6.02 10.71 -3.91
CA ASN A 106 -6.24 10.48 -2.49
C ASN A 106 -6.22 8.98 -2.16
N PRO A 107 -5.20 8.47 -1.44
CA PRO A 107 -5.02 7.03 -1.24
C PRO A 107 -6.04 6.42 -0.27
N VAL A 108 -6.80 7.24 0.46
CA VAL A 108 -7.83 6.81 1.42
C VAL A 108 -9.25 7.16 0.97
N PHE A 109 -9.43 7.58 -0.29
CA PHE A 109 -10.74 7.87 -0.85
C PHE A 109 -11.54 6.57 -1.07
N ASP A 110 -12.78 6.55 -0.61
CA ASP A 110 -13.60 5.35 -0.60
C ASP A 110 -15.09 5.58 -0.92
N GLN A 111 -15.93 4.53 -0.89
CA GLN A 111 -17.36 4.67 -1.28
C GLN A 111 -18.13 5.74 -0.51
N PRO A 112 -17.94 5.94 0.81
CA PRO A 112 -18.60 7.04 1.52
C PRO A 112 -18.26 8.42 0.95
N ASP A 113 -17.03 8.63 0.49
CA ASP A 113 -16.61 9.89 -0.14
C ASP A 113 -17.32 10.08 -1.49
N LEU A 114 -17.45 9.02 -2.29
CA LEU A 114 -18.22 9.05 -3.54
C LEU A 114 -19.69 9.40 -3.30
N ILE A 115 -20.30 8.79 -2.28
CA ILE A 115 -21.68 9.07 -1.91
C ILE A 115 -21.82 10.53 -1.46
N ALA A 116 -20.89 11.04 -0.65
CA ALA A 116 -20.89 12.44 -0.23
C ALA A 116 -20.73 13.39 -1.44
N MET A 117 -19.84 13.09 -2.37
CA MET A 117 -19.67 13.87 -3.60
C MET A 117 -20.91 13.81 -4.50
N GLN A 118 -21.59 12.66 -4.58
CA GLN A 118 -22.87 12.54 -5.29
C GLN A 118 -23.96 13.40 -4.63
N GLN A 119 -24.06 13.36 -3.30
CA GLN A 119 -25.01 14.18 -2.54
C GLN A 119 -24.78 15.68 -2.75
N GLN A 120 -23.53 16.11 -2.94
CA GLN A 120 -23.21 17.50 -3.30
C GLN A 120 -23.81 17.90 -4.66
N LEU A 121 -23.82 17.01 -5.66
CA LEU A 121 -24.50 17.26 -6.94
C LEU A 121 -26.01 17.37 -6.77
N ALA A 122 -26.60 16.47 -5.99
CA ALA A 122 -28.03 16.49 -5.68
C ALA A 122 -28.43 17.78 -4.95
N ALA A 123 -27.62 18.25 -4.00
CA ALA A 123 -27.82 19.51 -3.29
C ALA A 123 -27.74 20.75 -4.21
N GLN A 124 -27.04 20.65 -5.34
CA GLN A 124 -27.03 21.67 -6.40
C GLN A 124 -28.23 21.58 -7.35
N GLY A 125 -29.19 20.69 -7.06
CA GLY A 125 -30.39 20.47 -7.88
C GLY A 125 -30.16 19.55 -9.08
N ILE A 126 -29.01 18.89 -9.18
CA ILE A 126 -28.71 17.94 -10.27
C ILE A 126 -29.26 16.57 -9.88
N ALA A 127 -30.37 16.17 -10.50
CA ALA A 127 -31.00 14.86 -10.35
C ALA A 127 -30.66 13.88 -11.48
N SER A 128 -30.24 14.39 -12.65
CA SER A 128 -29.83 13.57 -13.78
C SER A 128 -28.67 14.17 -14.58
N LEU A 129 -27.96 13.31 -15.32
CA LEU A 129 -26.85 13.69 -16.19
C LEU A 129 -27.22 13.32 -17.63
N ASN A 130 -27.24 14.30 -18.53
CA ASN A 130 -27.47 14.12 -19.97
C ASN A 130 -26.13 14.14 -20.72
N GLY A 131 -25.18 13.35 -20.24
CA GLY A 131 -23.82 13.27 -20.77
C GLY A 131 -23.07 12.10 -20.16
N LYS A 132 -21.75 12.09 -20.30
CA LYS A 132 -20.89 11.06 -19.73
C LYS A 132 -20.32 11.49 -18.38
N VAL A 133 -20.04 10.50 -17.54
CA VAL A 133 -19.08 10.67 -16.44
C VAL A 133 -17.70 10.34 -16.98
N VAL A 134 -16.79 11.31 -16.91
CA VAL A 134 -15.43 11.20 -17.46
C VAL A 134 -14.43 11.21 -16.32
N LEU A 135 -13.58 10.19 -16.25
CA LEU A 135 -12.46 10.14 -15.30
C LEU A 135 -11.30 10.98 -15.86
N ASP A 136 -11.14 12.21 -15.35
CA ASP A 136 -10.08 13.13 -15.78
C ASP A 136 -8.75 12.80 -15.10
N ARG A 137 -7.81 12.26 -15.88
CA ARG A 137 -6.49 11.82 -15.42
C ARG A 137 -5.40 12.88 -15.62
N SER A 138 -5.74 14.07 -16.10
CA SER A 138 -4.78 15.09 -16.54
C SER A 138 -3.81 15.58 -15.46
N VAL A 139 -4.18 15.46 -14.18
CA VAL A 139 -3.31 15.79 -13.03
C VAL A 139 -2.07 14.90 -13.00
N TRP A 140 -2.19 13.64 -13.44
CA TRP A 140 -1.11 12.66 -13.42
C TRP A 140 -0.71 12.34 -14.86
N ARG A 141 0.44 12.86 -15.32
CA ARG A 141 0.92 12.69 -16.71
C ARG A 141 1.53 11.30 -16.97
N GLY A 142 0.82 10.26 -16.60
CA GLY A 142 1.20 8.86 -16.80
C GLY A 142 2.26 8.38 -15.81
N HIS A 143 1.83 7.62 -14.80
CA HIS A 143 2.71 6.88 -13.91
C HIS A 143 2.15 5.47 -13.76
N GLY A 144 2.99 4.47 -14.02
CA GLY A 144 2.68 3.06 -13.75
C GLY A 144 3.25 2.62 -12.41
N SER A 145 3.23 1.31 -12.15
CA SER A 145 4.00 0.74 -11.03
C SER A 145 5.50 0.98 -11.24
N ALA A 146 6.25 0.92 -10.15
CA ALA A 146 7.71 0.94 -10.23
C ALA A 146 8.23 -0.29 -11.00
N ASP A 147 9.35 -0.13 -11.71
CA ASP A 147 10.04 -1.24 -12.38
C ASP A 147 10.47 -2.31 -11.36
N GLY A 148 10.56 -3.58 -11.79
CA GLY A 148 11.02 -4.68 -10.95
C GLY A 148 9.94 -5.33 -10.08
N PHE A 149 8.67 -4.94 -10.26
CA PHE A 149 7.50 -5.52 -9.59
C PHE A 149 6.65 -6.38 -10.53
N GLU A 150 7.15 -6.75 -11.71
CA GLU A 150 6.38 -7.46 -12.74
C GLU A 150 5.91 -8.83 -12.26
N HIS A 151 6.66 -9.47 -11.36
CA HIS A 151 6.33 -10.76 -10.76
C HIS A 151 5.27 -10.68 -9.65
N ASP A 152 5.06 -9.48 -9.08
CA ASP A 152 4.11 -9.24 -7.99
C ASP A 152 2.90 -8.44 -8.49
N ALA A 153 2.66 -8.35 -9.80
CA ALA A 153 1.64 -7.47 -10.39
C ALA A 153 0.19 -7.79 -9.96
N ASP A 154 -0.04 -8.99 -9.40
CA ASP A 154 -1.33 -9.43 -8.85
C ASP A 154 -1.46 -9.20 -7.34
N GLN A 155 -0.44 -8.63 -6.69
CA GLN A 155 -0.43 -8.36 -5.27
C GLN A 155 -0.97 -6.95 -4.97
N ALA A 156 -1.80 -6.82 -3.94
CA ALA A 156 -2.36 -5.53 -3.53
C ALA A 156 -1.32 -4.44 -3.23
N PHE A 157 -0.10 -4.81 -2.83
CA PHE A 157 0.97 -3.85 -2.55
C PHE A 157 1.67 -3.31 -3.80
N SER A 158 1.43 -3.91 -4.98
CA SER A 158 2.00 -3.48 -6.27
C SER A 158 1.03 -2.66 -7.12
N THR A 159 -0.18 -2.41 -6.60
CA THR A 159 -1.21 -1.59 -7.24
C THR A 159 -0.62 -0.26 -7.71
N PRO A 160 -0.69 0.05 -9.02
CA PRO A 160 -0.20 1.31 -9.53
C PRO A 160 -0.92 2.48 -8.86
N PRO A 161 -0.20 3.57 -8.55
CA PRO A 161 -0.85 4.75 -8.03
C PRO A 161 -1.78 5.31 -9.14
N ASP A 162 -2.90 5.92 -8.75
CA ASP A 162 -3.89 6.42 -9.70
C ASP A 162 -4.55 7.74 -9.24
N PRO A 163 -4.87 8.70 -10.13
CA PRO A 163 -5.60 9.90 -9.72
C PRO A 163 -7.01 9.59 -9.17
N HIS A 164 -7.62 8.48 -9.61
CA HIS A 164 -8.96 8.02 -9.20
C HIS A 164 -8.87 6.77 -8.33
N MET A 165 -8.10 6.85 -7.24
CA MET A 165 -8.12 5.81 -6.21
C MET A 165 -9.53 5.68 -5.60
N VAL A 166 -10.01 4.45 -5.45
CA VAL A 166 -11.19 4.07 -4.67
C VAL A 166 -10.88 2.74 -4.01
N ALA A 167 -11.10 2.60 -2.70
CA ALA A 167 -10.84 1.36 -1.97
C ALA A 167 -9.43 0.78 -2.26
N TYR A 168 -8.40 1.62 -2.27
CA TYR A 168 -7.02 1.25 -2.64
C TYR A 168 -6.86 0.61 -4.03
N LYS A 169 -7.88 0.68 -4.89
CA LYS A 169 -8.00 -0.09 -6.15
C LYS A 169 -7.85 -1.59 -5.95
N VAL A 170 -8.33 -2.08 -4.82
CA VAL A 170 -8.34 -3.49 -4.43
C VAL A 170 -9.78 -3.93 -4.23
N LEU A 171 -10.10 -5.13 -4.69
CA LEU A 171 -11.36 -5.78 -4.42
C LEU A 171 -11.15 -6.90 -3.41
N TRP A 172 -11.78 -6.83 -2.26
CA TRP A 172 -11.76 -7.93 -1.30
C TRP A 172 -12.83 -8.95 -1.67
N ALA A 173 -12.43 -10.21 -1.84
CA ALA A 173 -13.33 -11.33 -2.04
C ALA A 173 -13.35 -12.21 -0.79
N THR A 174 -14.56 -12.51 -0.30
CA THR A 174 -14.82 -13.45 0.79
C THR A 174 -15.55 -14.66 0.23
N ALA A 175 -14.98 -15.85 0.41
CA ALA A 175 -15.60 -17.10 -0.03
C ALA A 175 -16.78 -17.49 0.88
N GLU A 176 -17.91 -17.85 0.28
CA GLU A 176 -19.16 -18.24 0.94
C GLU A 176 -19.83 -19.41 0.21
N GLN A 177 -20.89 -19.97 0.78
CA GLN A 177 -21.80 -20.89 0.09
C GLN A 177 -23.12 -20.20 -0.19
N ASP A 178 -23.66 -20.38 -1.40
CA ASP A 178 -25.02 -19.95 -1.72
C ASP A 178 -26.08 -20.84 -1.03
N ALA A 179 -27.36 -20.50 -1.21
CA ALA A 179 -28.47 -21.25 -0.64
C ALA A 179 -28.53 -22.73 -1.08
N ASP A 180 -27.90 -23.07 -2.21
CA ASP A 180 -27.81 -24.44 -2.75
C ASP A 180 -26.51 -25.15 -2.31
N GLY A 181 -25.68 -24.51 -1.46
CA GLY A 181 -24.40 -25.03 -0.99
C GLY A 181 -23.25 -24.92 -1.99
N ARG A 182 -23.41 -24.15 -3.08
CA ARG A 182 -22.39 -23.95 -4.11
C ARG A 182 -21.43 -22.82 -3.72
N PRO A 183 -20.16 -22.85 -4.17
CA PRO A 183 -19.23 -21.75 -3.94
C PRO A 183 -19.75 -20.42 -4.50
N ALA A 184 -19.75 -19.40 -3.65
CA ALA A 184 -20.01 -18.01 -3.98
C ALA A 184 -18.91 -17.12 -3.41
N PHE A 185 -18.80 -15.89 -3.92
CA PHE A 185 -17.89 -14.88 -3.38
C PHE A 185 -18.63 -13.58 -3.17
N GLN A 186 -18.59 -13.08 -1.94
CA GLN A 186 -18.97 -11.71 -1.63
C GLN A 186 -17.81 -10.78 -1.95
N LEU A 187 -18.10 -9.68 -2.63
CA LEU A 187 -17.12 -8.68 -3.02
C LEU A 187 -17.28 -7.41 -2.18
N ASP A 188 -16.16 -6.82 -1.77
CA ASP A 188 -16.08 -5.54 -1.07
C ASP A 188 -15.01 -4.65 -1.73
N PRO A 189 -15.38 -3.53 -2.37
CA PRO A 189 -16.75 -3.03 -2.50
C PRO A 189 -17.64 -3.91 -3.40
N PRO A 190 -18.98 -3.88 -3.23
CA PRO A 190 -19.89 -4.63 -4.07
C PRO A 190 -19.87 -4.10 -5.50
N LEU A 191 -19.79 -5.01 -6.48
CA LEU A 191 -19.76 -4.70 -7.90
C LEU A 191 -20.99 -5.28 -8.63
N PRO A 192 -22.19 -4.68 -8.49
CA PRO A 192 -23.45 -5.26 -8.99
C PRO A 192 -23.54 -5.41 -10.52
N GLY A 193 -22.68 -4.72 -11.27
CA GLY A 193 -22.57 -4.87 -12.73
C GLY A 193 -21.56 -5.94 -13.18
N ILE A 194 -20.85 -6.56 -12.25
CA ILE A 194 -19.77 -7.50 -12.53
C ILE A 194 -20.24 -8.92 -12.22
N ARG A 195 -20.13 -9.82 -13.20
CA ARG A 195 -20.46 -11.23 -13.00
C ARG A 195 -19.29 -11.95 -12.35
N THR A 196 -19.57 -12.82 -11.39
CA THR A 196 -18.59 -13.75 -10.83
C THR A 196 -18.80 -15.14 -11.41
N ASP A 197 -17.72 -15.80 -11.83
CA ASP A 197 -17.73 -17.19 -12.29
C ASP A 197 -16.99 -18.05 -11.26
N THR A 198 -17.72 -18.99 -10.67
CA THR A 198 -17.21 -19.91 -9.65
C THR A 198 -17.22 -21.37 -10.11
N LEU A 199 -17.47 -21.64 -11.40
CA LEU A 199 -17.58 -23.00 -11.95
C LEU A 199 -16.31 -23.83 -11.78
N GLN A 200 -15.16 -23.16 -11.64
CA GLN A 200 -13.84 -23.78 -11.46
C GLN A 200 -13.40 -23.82 -9.99
N VAL A 201 -14.32 -23.59 -9.05
CA VAL A 201 -14.06 -23.70 -7.62
C VAL A 201 -14.69 -24.98 -7.08
N ALA A 202 -13.86 -25.85 -6.53
CA ALA A 202 -14.36 -27.01 -5.79
C ALA A 202 -14.40 -26.69 -4.29
N TRP A 203 -15.58 -26.82 -3.67
CA TRP A 203 -15.70 -26.75 -2.21
C TRP A 203 -15.52 -28.13 -1.60
N THR A 204 -14.47 -28.31 -0.80
CA THR A 204 -14.18 -29.57 -0.11
C THR A 204 -14.24 -29.39 1.40
N GLY A 205 -14.76 -30.39 2.13
CA GLY A 205 -14.71 -30.37 3.59
C GLY A 205 -13.26 -30.47 4.10
N GLY A 206 -12.91 -29.74 5.16
CA GLY A 206 -11.56 -29.77 5.73
C GLY A 206 -11.23 -28.57 6.61
N ARG A 207 -9.98 -28.49 7.08
CA ARG A 207 -9.49 -27.34 7.85
C ARG A 207 -9.29 -26.14 6.94
N CYS A 208 -9.72 -24.98 7.43
CA CYS A 208 -9.55 -23.70 6.76
C CYS A 208 -8.06 -23.30 6.68
N GLY A 209 -7.69 -22.67 5.56
CA GLY A 209 -6.39 -22.06 5.32
C GLY A 209 -6.59 -20.71 4.62
N LYS A 210 -5.50 -19.94 4.42
CA LYS A 210 -5.59 -18.66 3.68
C LYS A 210 -6.13 -18.90 2.26
N LEU A 211 -7.13 -18.11 1.85
CA LEU A 211 -7.84 -18.25 0.58
C LEU A 211 -6.89 -18.17 -0.61
N ALA A 212 -5.96 -17.21 -0.56
CA ALA A 212 -4.94 -17.00 -1.59
C ALA A 212 -4.06 -18.24 -1.86
N ASN A 213 -3.96 -19.20 -0.93
CA ASN A 213 -3.21 -20.43 -1.16
C ASN A 213 -4.01 -21.50 -1.93
N HIS A 214 -5.29 -21.24 -2.15
CA HIS A 214 -6.28 -22.25 -2.55
C HIS A 214 -7.17 -21.79 -3.70
N VAL A 215 -7.38 -20.48 -3.85
CA VAL A 215 -8.18 -19.86 -4.89
C VAL A 215 -7.41 -18.67 -5.46
N SER A 216 -7.46 -18.55 -6.78
CA SER A 216 -7.04 -17.36 -7.53
C SER A 216 -8.24 -16.74 -8.23
N ALA A 217 -8.21 -15.43 -8.43
CA ALA A 217 -9.21 -14.70 -9.20
C ALA A 217 -8.55 -14.00 -10.39
N ALA A 218 -9.24 -13.96 -11.53
CA ALA A 218 -8.77 -13.27 -12.72
C ALA A 218 -9.93 -12.61 -13.46
N TRP A 219 -9.67 -11.47 -14.10
CA TRP A 219 -10.61 -10.80 -14.98
C TRP A 219 -10.57 -11.42 -16.37
N GLU A 220 -11.61 -12.17 -16.76
CA GLU A 220 -11.70 -12.86 -18.06
C GLU A 220 -13.10 -12.63 -18.66
N ASN A 221 -13.18 -12.25 -19.94
CA ASN A 221 -14.45 -12.12 -20.67
C ASN A 221 -15.53 -11.30 -19.94
N GLN A 222 -15.15 -10.15 -19.36
CA GLN A 222 -16.03 -9.26 -18.60
C GLN A 222 -16.62 -9.89 -17.32
N SER A 223 -15.98 -10.94 -16.79
CA SER A 223 -16.37 -11.61 -15.55
C SER A 223 -15.15 -11.81 -14.65
N LEU A 224 -15.38 -11.83 -13.34
CA LEU A 224 -14.38 -12.19 -12.35
C LEU A 224 -14.41 -13.70 -12.13
N VAL A 225 -13.42 -14.41 -12.65
CA VAL A 225 -13.36 -15.87 -12.63
C VAL A 225 -12.51 -16.33 -11.45
N PHE A 226 -13.11 -17.13 -10.57
CA PHE A 226 -12.44 -17.78 -9.45
C PHE A 226 -12.07 -19.22 -9.82
N LYS A 227 -10.83 -19.62 -9.55
CA LYS A 227 -10.28 -20.95 -9.86
C LYS A 227 -9.61 -21.52 -8.62
N GLY A 228 -9.89 -22.76 -8.25
CA GLY A 228 -9.18 -23.40 -7.13
C GLY A 228 -9.97 -24.43 -6.34
N ARG A 229 -9.48 -24.75 -5.14
CA ARG A 229 -10.10 -25.72 -4.22
C ARG A 229 -10.20 -25.15 -2.81
N LEU A 230 -11.41 -24.83 -2.38
CA LEU A 230 -11.70 -24.38 -1.03
C LEU A 230 -11.78 -25.54 -0.05
N ARG A 231 -11.30 -25.31 1.17
CA ARG A 231 -11.33 -26.29 2.27
C ARG A 231 -11.98 -25.64 3.49
N GLY A 232 -13.13 -26.16 3.91
CA GLY A 232 -13.84 -25.67 5.10
C GLY A 232 -14.66 -24.41 4.88
N ALA A 233 -15.45 -24.02 5.89
CA ALA A 233 -16.35 -22.88 5.88
C ALA A 233 -15.91 -21.86 6.93
N GLU A 234 -15.22 -20.82 6.50
CA GLU A 234 -15.08 -19.57 7.24
C GLU A 234 -14.63 -18.47 6.27
N ASN A 235 -15.06 -17.25 6.54
CA ASN A 235 -14.81 -16.07 5.72
C ASN A 235 -13.31 -15.82 5.61
N VAL A 236 -12.75 -16.05 4.42
CA VAL A 236 -11.34 -15.74 4.18
C VAL A 236 -11.24 -14.65 3.14
N HIS A 237 -10.58 -13.55 3.52
CA HIS A 237 -10.40 -12.36 2.71
C HIS A 237 -9.23 -12.52 1.75
N GLN A 238 -9.44 -12.19 0.47
CA GLN A 238 -8.38 -12.05 -0.52
C GLN A 238 -8.56 -10.73 -1.27
N SER A 239 -7.48 -9.96 -1.39
CA SER A 239 -7.40 -8.83 -2.31
C SER A 239 -7.22 -9.34 -3.74
N VAL A 240 -8.02 -8.82 -4.66
CA VAL A 240 -7.97 -9.06 -6.11
C VAL A 240 -7.81 -7.74 -6.84
#